data_AF-A0A3C0J1J2-F1
#
_entry.id   AF-A0A3C0J1J2-F1
#
_cell.length_a   1.000
_cell.length_b   1.000
_cell.length_c   1.000
_cell.angle_alpha   90.00
_cell.angle_beta   90.00
_cell.angle_gamma   90.00
#
_symmetry.space_group_name_H-M   'P 1'
#
loop_
_entity.id
_entity.type
_entity.pdbx_description
1 polymer ?
#
loop_
_entity_poly.entity_id
_entity_poly.type
_entity_poly.pdbx_seq_one_letter_code
_entity_poly.pdbx_strand_id
1 'polypeptide(L)' 'MYALAFIVVVGLVVLVHELGHFGAARLCGVRVYEFAFGFGPRLFV' A
#
# COMPACT_ATOMS: atom_id res chain seq x y z
N MET A 1 -15.64 18.30 -4.75
CA MET A 1 -15.02 18.24 -3.41
C MET A 1 -14.96 16.82 -2.84
N TYR A 2 -16.05 16.05 -2.84
CA TYR A 2 -16.07 14.69 -2.26
C TYR A 2 -15.14 13.69 -2.94
N ALA A 3 -15.02 13.73 -4.28
CA ALA A 3 -14.10 12.86 -5.00
C ALA A 3 -12.63 13.08 -4.60
N LEU A 4 -12.22 14.34 -4.39
CA LEU A 4 -10.87 14.66 -3.94
C LEU A 4 -10.62 14.17 -2.51
N ALA A 5 -11.58 14.42 -1.60
CA ALA A 5 -11.52 13.93 -0.24
C ALA A 5 -11.45 12.39 -0.18
N PHE A 6 -12.23 11.71 -1.01
CA PHE A 6 -12.21 10.26 -1.13
C PHE A 6 -10.84 9.73 -1.56
N ILE A 7 -10.26 10.28 -2.62
CA ILE A 7 -8.95 9.87 -3.12
C ILE A 7 -7.87 10.07 -2.05
N VAL A 8 -7.88 11.21 -1.35
CA VAL A 8 -6.90 11.52 -0.30
C VAL A 8 -7.03 10.55 0.87
N VAL A 9 -8.25 10.33 1.38
CA VAL A 9 -8.48 9.45 2.52
C VAL A 9 -8.12 8.01 2.17
N VAL A 10 -8.60 7.50 1.02
CA VAL A 10 -8.29 6.14 0.58
C VAL A 10 -6.80 5.96 0.33
N GLY A 11 -6.15 6.92 -0.34
CA GLY A 11 -4.71 6.89 -0.56
C GLY A 11 -3.91 6.84 0.76
N LEU A 12 -4.30 7.64 1.76
CA LEU A 12 -3.65 7.64 3.07
C LEU A 12 -3.85 6.32 3.81
N VAL A 13 -5.05 5.74 3.76
CA VAL A 13 -5.37 4.45 4.39
C VAL A 13 -4.53 3.34 3.77
N VAL A 14 -4.47 3.27 2.43
CA VAL A 14 -3.66 2.27 1.70
C VAL A 14 -2.18 2.44 2.04
N LEU A 15 -1.70 3.68 2.17
CA LEU A 15 -0.30 3.95 2.48
C LEU A 15 0.08 3.37 3.84
N VAL A 16 -0.71 3.67 4.87
CA VAL A 16 -0.48 3.14 6.22
C VAL A 16 -0.64 1.62 6.25
N HIS A 17 -1.59 1.06 5.50
CA HIS A 17 -1.80 -0.38 5.41
C HIS A 17 -0.58 -1.12 4.85
N GLU A 18 -0.06 -0.67 3.71
CA GLU A 18 1.10 -1.32 3.07
C GLU A 18 2.39 -1.11 3.88
N LEU A 19 2.56 0.07 4.51
CA LEU A 19 3.66 0.28 5.46
C LEU A 19 3.57 -0.67 6.66
N GLY A 20 2.36 -0.99 7.13
CA GLY A 20 2.13 -2.00 8.17
C GLY A 20 2.59 -3.39 7.74
N HIS A 21 2.24 -3.82 6.51
CA HIS A 21 2.72 -5.09 5.94
C HIS A 21 4.24 -5.12 5.80
N PHE A 22 4.84 -4.04 5.30
CA PHE A 22 6.29 -3.94 5.16
C PHE A 22 7.00 -4.04 6.52
N GLY A 23 6.49 -3.33 7.54
CA GLY A 23 7.00 -3.39 8.91
C GLY A 23 6.88 -4.79 9.50
N ALA A 24 5.71 -5.42 9.37
CA ALA A 24 5.47 -6.79 9.85
C ALA A 24 6.39 -7.81 9.14
N ALA A 25 6.55 -7.70 7.82
CA ALA A 25 7.46 -8.56 7.06
C ALA A 25 8.91 -8.43 7.56
N ARG A 26 9.39 -7.20 7.81
CA ARG A 26 10.72 -6.97 8.39
C ARG A 26 10.87 -7.57 9.78
N LEU A 27 9.88 -7.41 10.65
CA LEU A 27 9.89 -7.95 12.01
C LEU A 27 9.90 -9.48 12.02
N CYS A 28 9.23 -10.10 11.05
CA CYS A 28 9.21 -11.56 10.87
C CYS A 28 10.44 -12.10 10.12
N GLY A 29 11.43 -11.26 9.78
CA GLY A 29 12.63 -11.67 9.03
C GLY A 29 12.37 -12.02 7.56
N VAL A 30 11.21 -11.63 7.01
CA VAL A 30 10.86 -11.85 5.61
C VAL A 30 11.57 -10.82 4.74
N ARG A 31 12.31 -11.29 3.73
CA ARG A 31 12.96 -10.41 2.75
C ARG A 31 11.92 -9.88 1.77
N VAL A 32 11.68 -8.58 1.81
CA VAL A 32 10.80 -7.87 0.86
C VAL A 32 11.64 -7.40 -0.33
N TYR A 33 11.27 -7.84 -1.54
CA TYR A 33 11.99 -7.50 -2.78
C TYR A 33 11.43 -6.26 -3.47
N GLU A 34 10.13 -6.03 -3.35
CA GLU A 34 9.45 -4.92 -3.99
C GLU A 34 8.36 -4.39 -3.05
N PHE A 35 8.26 -3.07 -2.95
CA PHE A 35 7.20 -2.37 -2.23
C PHE A 35 6.40 -1.59 -3.27
N ALA A 36 5.12 -1.94 -3.43
CA ALA A 36 4.21 -1.23 -4.31
C ALA A 36 3.27 -0.38 -3.47
N PHE A 37 2.82 0.75 -4.05
CA PHE A 37 1.74 1.56 -3.49
C PHE A 37 0.49 1.45 -4.36
N GLY A 38 -0.60 0.93 -3.81
CA GLY A 38 -1.88 0.80 -4.52
C GLY A 38 -2.09 -0.58 -5.16
N PHE A 39 -1.94 -0.69 -6.47
CA PHE A 39 -2.16 -1.96 -7.18
C PHE A 39 -0.83 -2.42 -7.78
N GLY A 40 -0.36 -3.60 -7.33
CA GLY A 40 0.88 -4.24 -7.81
C GLY A 40 0.83 -4.62 -9.31
N PRO A 41 1.83 -5.36 -9.80
CA PRO A 41 1.93 -5.66 -11.23
C PRO A 41 0.73 -6.45 -11.72
N ARG A 42 0.16 -5.94 -12.83
CA ARG A 42 -1.03 -6.41 -13.59
C ARG A 42 -2.37 -6.01 -12.98
N LEU A 43 -2.85 -4.83 -13.37
CA LEU A 43 -4.27 -4.46 -13.31
C LEU A 43 -5.06 -4.93 -14.54
N PHE A 44 -4.37 -5.02 -15.69
CA PHE A 44 -4.96 -5.36 -16.98
C PHE A 44 -4.01 -6.34 -17.69
N VAL A 45 -4.17 -7.62 -17.38
CA VAL A 45 -3.63 -8.75 -18.13
C VAL A 45 -4.75 -9.72 -18.36
#